data_AF-A0A7K0J5R8-F1
#
_entry.id   AF-A0A7K0J5R8-F1
#
_cell.length_a   1.000
_cell.length_b   1.000
_cell.length_c   1.000
_cell.angle_alpha   90.00
_cell.angle_beta   90.00
_cell.angle_gamma   90.00
#
_symmetry.space_group_name_H-M   'P 1'
#
loop_
_entity.id
_entity.type
_entity.pdbx_description
1 polymer ?
#
loop_
_entity_poly.entity_id
_entity_poly.type
_entity_poly.pdbx_seq_one_letter_code
_entity_poly.pdbx_strand_id
1 'polypeptide(L)'
;MAGSTPSRSYPFPMTGDPVDIPGDVKKLATAIDADVASIKQTADSAKAATGALGFAYFESGSMNISPSGSSAYTYQISFRHTYSSPPSVIVSRADPLPGGSAAWAFAAAKITTTGFQLVVYTVDGSKLPPSAPITAAWQVMGS
;
A
#
# COMPACT_ATOMS: atom_id res chain seq x y z
N MET A 1 14.14 -9.89 -15.57
CA MET A 1 14.36 -8.46 -15.89
C MET A 1 15.49 -7.97 -15.01
N ALA A 2 16.68 -7.77 -15.58
CA ALA A 2 17.77 -7.11 -14.87
C ALA A 2 17.50 -5.62 -14.87
N GLY A 3 17.44 -5.00 -13.68
CA GLY A 3 17.37 -3.56 -13.56
C GLY A 3 18.64 -2.97 -14.15
N SER A 4 18.50 -2.21 -15.24
CA SER A 4 19.58 -1.40 -15.78
C SER A 4 19.87 -0.29 -14.78
N THR A 5 20.93 -0.43 -13.99
CA THR A 5 21.55 0.74 -13.36
C THR A 5 21.93 1.69 -14.49
N PRO A 6 21.46 2.95 -14.51
CA PRO A 6 21.89 3.91 -15.51
C PRO A 6 23.41 3.97 -15.47
N SER A 7 24.09 3.88 -16.61
CA SER A 7 25.55 3.91 -16.74
C SER A 7 26.19 4.92 -15.79
N ARG A 8 26.66 4.46 -14.63
CA ARG A 8 27.46 5.27 -13.72
C ARG A 8 28.83 5.38 -14.36
N SER A 9 29.00 6.44 -15.15
CA SER A 9 30.25 6.77 -15.83
C SER A 9 31.24 7.29 -14.79
N TYR A 10 31.68 6.40 -13.89
CA TYR A 10 32.74 6.71 -12.96
C TYR A 10 34.00 7.04 -13.77
N PRO A 11 34.77 8.05 -13.35
CA PRO A 11 36.00 8.43 -14.02
C PRO A 11 37.05 7.34 -13.76
N PHE A 12 37.06 6.32 -14.62
CA PHE A 12 38.09 5.29 -14.62
C PHE A 12 39.23 5.70 -15.56
N PRO A 13 40.50 5.62 -15.13
CA PRO A 13 41.62 5.87 -16.01
C PRO A 13 41.63 4.86 -17.17
N MET A 14 41.94 5.34 -18.36
CA MET A 14 42.04 4.54 -19.58
C MET A 14 43.48 4.04 -19.80
N THR A 15 43.64 3.06 -20.68
CA THR A 15 44.92 2.35 -20.92
C THR A 15 46.05 3.20 -21.52
N GLY A 16 45.87 4.52 -21.64
CA GLY A 16 46.87 5.48 -22.09
C GLY A 16 47.00 6.72 -21.18
N ASP A 17 46.27 6.77 -20.07
CA ASP A 17 46.38 7.89 -19.13
C ASP A 17 47.69 7.81 -18.33
N PRO A 18 48.35 8.94 -18.04
CA PRO A 18 49.46 8.97 -17.11
C PRO A 18 48.97 8.51 -15.73
N VAL A 19 49.75 7.65 -15.06
CA VAL A 19 49.40 7.11 -13.75
C VAL A 19 49.38 8.24 -12.71
N ASP A 20 48.17 8.65 -12.31
CA ASP A 20 47.91 9.66 -11.28
C ASP A 20 46.93 9.10 -10.23
N ILE A 21 47.41 8.14 -9.45
CA ILE A 21 46.62 7.45 -8.42
C ILE A 21 45.96 8.45 -7.44
N PRO A 22 46.68 9.47 -6.90
CA PRO A 22 46.05 10.44 -6.01
C PRO A 22 44.93 11.25 -6.67
N GLY A 23 45.13 11.69 -7.91
CA GLY A 23 44.11 12.42 -8.68
C GLY A 23 42.90 11.57 -8.99
N ASP A 24 43.09 10.31 -9.39
CA ASP A 24 42.01 9.39 -9.73
C ASP A 24 41.18 8.98 -8.51
N VAL A 25 41.82 8.75 -7.36
CA VAL A 25 41.12 8.52 -6.09
C VAL A 25 40.27 9.74 -5.71
N LYS A 26 40.79 10.96 -5.92
CA LYS A 26 40.04 12.19 -5.65
C LYS A 26 38.82 12.36 -6.58
N LYS A 27 38.97 12.04 -7.87
CA LYS A 27 37.86 12.06 -8.84
C LYS A 27 36.78 11.04 -8.47
N LEU A 28 37.18 9.84 -8.06
CA LEU A 28 36.26 8.81 -7.61
C LEU A 28 35.51 9.24 -6.35
N ALA A 29 36.19 9.78 -5.34
CA ALA A 29 35.56 10.28 -4.13
C ALA A 29 34.53 11.38 -4.44
N THR A 30 34.87 12.31 -5.33
CA THR A 30 33.96 13.39 -5.75
C THR A 30 32.71 12.84 -6.47
N ALA A 31 32.88 11.82 -7.32
CA ALA A 31 31.76 11.16 -8.00
C ALA A 31 30.85 10.41 -7.01
N ILE A 32 31.43 9.75 -6.01
CA ILE A 32 30.67 9.08 -4.94
C ILE A 32 29.87 10.09 -4.13
N ASP A 33 30.47 11.22 -3.74
CA ASP A 33 29.78 12.27 -2.98
C ASP A 33 28.59 12.83 -3.76
N ALA A 34 28.77 13.07 -5.07
CA ALA A 34 27.69 13.52 -5.95
C ALA A 34 26.55 12.49 -6.06
N ASP A 35 26.88 11.20 -6.18
CA ASP A 35 25.90 10.11 -6.19
C ASP A 35 25.12 10.03 -4.88
N VAL A 36 25.81 10.10 -3.74
CA VAL A 36 25.19 10.06 -2.41
C VAL A 36 24.23 11.24 -2.23
N ALA A 37 24.62 12.43 -2.68
CA ALA A 37 23.76 13.61 -2.65
C ALA A 37 22.51 13.42 -3.54
N SER A 38 22.68 12.88 -4.74
CA SER A 38 21.57 12.61 -5.68
C SER A 38 20.60 11.55 -5.15
N ILE A 39 21.12 10.46 -4.57
CA ILE A 39 20.31 9.41 -3.93
C ILE A 39 19.52 10.01 -2.77
N LYS A 40 20.18 10.81 -1.92
CA LYS A 40 19.51 11.48 -0.80
C LYS A 40 18.39 12.40 -1.29
N GLN A 41 18.65 13.24 -2.29
CA GLN A 41 17.64 14.12 -2.87
C GLN A 41 16.45 13.34 -3.44
N THR A 42 16.71 12.22 -4.11
CA THR A 42 15.65 11.34 -4.64
C THR A 42 14.81 10.73 -3.51
N ALA A 43 15.47 10.25 -2.45
CA ALA A 43 14.81 9.69 -1.28
C ALA A 43 13.97 10.75 -0.54
N ASP A 44 14.51 11.96 -0.35
CA ASP A 44 13.82 13.08 0.28
C ASP A 44 12.61 13.52 -0.57
N SER A 45 12.75 13.56 -1.89
CA SER A 45 11.66 13.88 -2.81
C SER A 45 10.55 12.82 -2.79
N ALA A 46 10.91 11.53 -2.75
CA ALA A 46 9.95 10.44 -2.60
C ALA A 46 9.21 10.52 -1.26
N LYS A 47 9.95 10.81 -0.17
CA LYS A 47 9.38 11.02 1.16
C LYS A 47 8.46 12.24 1.21
N ALA A 48 8.80 13.33 0.53
CA ALA A 48 7.96 14.52 0.45
C ALA A 48 6.68 14.23 -0.37
N ALA A 49 6.80 13.50 -1.48
CA ALA A 49 5.66 13.11 -2.31
C ALA A 49 4.69 12.17 -1.56
N THR A 50 5.20 11.24 -0.76
CA THR A 50 4.34 10.37 0.06
C THR A 50 3.83 11.07 1.31
N GLY A 51 4.63 11.93 1.94
CA GLY A 51 4.23 12.74 3.09
C GLY A 51 3.09 13.72 2.80
N ALA A 52 2.95 14.19 1.55
CA ALA A 52 1.86 15.06 1.13
C ALA A 52 0.47 14.41 1.19
N LEU A 53 0.39 13.07 1.23
CA LEU A 53 -0.87 12.34 1.35
C LEU A 53 -1.38 12.25 2.80
N GLY A 54 -0.57 12.63 3.79
CA GLY A 54 -0.96 12.69 5.20
C GLY A 54 -1.07 11.34 5.91
N PHE A 55 -0.71 10.23 5.25
CA PHE A 55 -0.64 8.89 5.85
C PHE A 55 0.72 8.22 5.57
N ALA A 56 1.25 7.46 6.53
CA ALA A 56 2.54 6.76 6.39
C ALA A 56 2.38 5.38 5.72
N TYR A 57 1.22 4.75 5.91
CA TYR A 57 0.90 3.43 5.40
C TYR A 57 -0.43 3.45 4.64
N PHE A 58 -0.45 2.69 3.55
CA PHE A 58 -1.63 2.40 2.75
C PHE A 58 -1.67 0.90 2.50
N GLU A 59 -2.82 0.28 2.75
CA GLU A 59 -3.07 -1.12 2.39
C GLU A 59 -4.49 -1.32 1.89
N SER A 60 -4.66 -2.33 1.05
CA SER A 60 -5.96 -2.72 0.50
C SER A 60 -6.16 -4.23 0.63
N GLY A 61 -7.41 -4.65 0.77
CA GLY A 61 -7.77 -6.06 0.80
C GLY A 61 -9.18 -6.31 0.32
N SER A 62 -9.51 -7.59 0.14
CA SER A 62 -10.84 -8.04 -0.24
C SER A 62 -11.15 -9.40 0.36
N MET A 63 -12.43 -9.67 0.58
CA MET A 63 -12.92 -10.94 1.11
C MET A 63 -14.26 -11.30 0.44
N ASN A 64 -14.39 -12.57 0.05
CA ASN A 64 -15.67 -13.11 -0.38
C ASN A 64 -16.46 -13.57 0.84
N ILE A 65 -17.72 -13.16 0.88
CA ILE A 65 -18.69 -13.44 1.92
C ILE A 65 -19.77 -14.29 1.29
N SER A 66 -20.02 -15.47 1.84
CA SER A 66 -21.10 -16.34 1.39
C SER A 66 -22.28 -16.20 2.34
N PRO A 67 -23.38 -15.54 1.94
CA PRO A 67 -24.58 -15.48 2.76
C PRO A 67 -25.13 -16.89 3.02
N SER A 68 -25.66 -17.08 4.21
CA SER A 68 -26.05 -18.36 4.81
C SER A 68 -27.34 -18.26 5.63
N GLY A 69 -28.21 -17.28 5.33
CA GLY A 69 -29.49 -17.10 6.03
C GLY A 69 -29.49 -16.11 7.20
N SER A 70 -28.43 -15.33 7.40
CA SER A 70 -28.40 -14.20 8.33
C SER A 70 -28.60 -12.88 7.58
N SER A 71 -29.12 -11.87 8.27
CA SER A 71 -29.22 -10.49 7.78
C SER A 71 -27.95 -9.68 8.06
N ALA A 72 -27.03 -10.21 8.88
CA ALA A 72 -25.76 -9.55 9.20
C ALA A 72 -24.62 -10.57 9.44
N TYR A 73 -23.42 -10.17 9.05
CA TYR A 73 -22.17 -10.91 9.16
C TYR A 73 -21.07 -9.98 9.67
N THR A 74 -20.24 -10.48 10.58
CA THR A 74 -19.12 -9.73 11.14
C THR A 74 -17.84 -10.54 11.02
N TYR A 75 -16.79 -9.93 10.48
CA TYR A 75 -15.47 -10.53 10.30
C TYR A 75 -14.40 -9.66 10.95
N GLN A 76 -13.45 -10.29 11.63
CA GLN A 76 -12.27 -9.59 12.16
C GLN A 76 -11.19 -9.56 11.09
N ILE A 77 -10.73 -8.37 10.71
CA ILE A 77 -9.68 -8.16 9.73
C ILE A 77 -8.46 -7.58 10.44
N SER A 78 -7.30 -8.22 10.28
CA SER A 78 -6.02 -7.71 10.79
C SER A 78 -5.30 -6.89 9.73
N PHE A 79 -4.68 -5.79 10.15
CA PHE A 79 -3.80 -4.99 9.32
C PHE A 79 -2.45 -5.68 9.11
N ARG A 80 -1.79 -5.43 7.98
CA ARG A 80 -0.42 -5.93 7.72
C ARG A 80 0.62 -5.19 8.56
N HIS A 81 0.31 -3.95 8.92
CA HIS A 81 1.14 -3.08 9.75
C HIS A 81 0.37 -2.63 10.99
N THR A 82 1.07 -2.54 12.11
CA THR A 82 0.53 -1.87 13.31
C THR A 82 0.67 -0.37 13.13
N TYR A 83 -0.44 0.34 13.16
CA TYR A 83 -0.48 1.80 13.06
C TYR A 83 -0.20 2.43 14.44
N SER A 84 0.35 3.65 14.45
CA SER A 84 0.56 4.41 15.69
C SER A 84 -0.75 4.91 16.32
N SER A 85 -1.81 5.06 15.52
CA SER A 85 -3.18 5.41 15.94
C SER A 85 -4.21 4.72 15.03
N PRO A 86 -5.48 4.58 15.44
CA PRO A 86 -6.51 3.95 14.60
C PRO A 86 -6.59 4.62 13.21
N PRO A 87 -6.35 3.88 12.11
CA PRO A 87 -6.33 4.45 10.77
C PRO A 87 -7.74 4.71 10.24
N SER A 88 -7.83 5.43 9.11
CA SER A 88 -9.07 5.55 8.35
C SER A 88 -9.29 4.28 7.53
N VAL A 89 -10.48 3.68 7.64
CA VAL A 89 -10.87 2.48 6.89
C VAL A 89 -12.07 2.78 6.02
N ILE A 90 -11.93 2.58 4.71
CA ILE A 90 -13.03 2.66 3.75
C ILE A 90 -13.37 1.24 3.33
N VAL A 91 -14.66 0.89 3.39
CA VAL A 91 -15.17 -0.42 2.96
C VAL A 91 -16.21 -0.20 1.88
N SER A 92 -16.16 -1.05 0.86
CA SER A 92 -17.10 -1.01 -0.25
C SER A 92 -17.40 -2.41 -0.75
N ARG A 93 -18.44 -2.51 -1.57
CA ARG A 93 -18.70 -3.69 -2.38
C ARG A 93 -17.83 -3.64 -3.63
N ALA A 94 -17.19 -4.75 -3.99
CA ALA A 94 -16.37 -4.87 -5.19
C ALA A 94 -17.01 -5.68 -6.32
N ASP A 95 -17.99 -6.53 -6.03
CA ASP A 95 -18.70 -7.30 -7.04
C ASP A 95 -19.85 -6.51 -7.69
N PRO A 96 -20.21 -6.81 -8.95
CA PRO A 96 -21.37 -6.25 -9.60
C PRO A 96 -22.64 -6.52 -8.79
N LEU A 97 -23.59 -5.57 -8.78
CA LEU A 97 -24.88 -5.75 -8.12
C LEU A 97 -25.55 -7.05 -8.67
N PRO A 98 -25.87 -8.03 -7.81
CA PRO A 98 -26.59 -9.22 -8.23
C PRO A 98 -27.99 -8.80 -8.65
N GLY A 99 -28.55 -9.50 -9.63
CA GLY A 99 -29.99 -9.55 -9.79
C GLY A 99 -30.60 -10.18 -8.54
N GLY A 100 -31.08 -9.35 -7.61
CA GLY A 100 -31.59 -9.78 -6.31
C GLY A 100 -32.08 -8.57 -5.50
N SER A 101 -33.08 -8.80 -4.63
CA SER A 101 -33.94 -7.75 -4.08
C SER A 101 -33.39 -7.00 -2.85
N ALA A 102 -32.38 -7.50 -2.14
CA ALA A 102 -31.85 -6.81 -0.96
C ALA A 102 -30.54 -6.09 -1.25
N ALA A 103 -30.51 -4.78 -1.00
CA ALA A 103 -29.28 -4.00 -1.01
C ALA A 103 -28.41 -4.40 0.19
N TRP A 104 -27.14 -4.72 -0.06
CA TRP A 104 -26.16 -5.02 0.97
C TRP A 104 -25.35 -3.77 1.30
N ALA A 105 -25.20 -3.49 2.59
CA ALA A 105 -24.35 -2.43 3.12
C ALA A 105 -23.11 -3.03 3.80
N PHE A 106 -22.03 -2.26 3.74
CA PHE A 106 -20.72 -2.62 4.27
C PHE A 106 -20.25 -1.51 5.18
N ALA A 107 -19.71 -1.88 6.34
CA ALA A 107 -19.17 -0.92 7.29
C ALA A 107 -17.91 -1.48 7.94
N ALA A 108 -16.97 -0.58 8.26
CA ALA A 108 -15.92 -0.85 9.23
C ALA A 108 -16.40 -0.38 10.61
N ALA A 109 -16.26 -1.25 11.61
CA ALA A 109 -16.56 -0.97 13.00
C ALA A 109 -15.36 -1.32 13.88
N LYS A 110 -15.32 -0.76 15.09
CA LYS A 110 -14.29 -1.06 16.12
C LYS A 110 -12.85 -1.05 15.56
N ILE A 111 -12.51 0.02 14.85
CA ILE A 111 -11.19 0.20 14.26
C ILE A 111 -10.17 0.42 15.39
N THR A 112 -9.13 -0.40 15.41
CA THR A 112 -7.99 -0.29 16.34
C THR A 112 -6.71 0.00 15.56
N THR A 113 -5.56 -0.01 16.21
CA THR A 113 -4.25 0.11 15.55
C THR A 113 -3.81 -1.16 14.82
N THR A 114 -4.50 -2.29 15.03
CA THR A 114 -4.09 -3.62 14.54
C THR A 114 -5.15 -4.28 13.65
N GLY A 115 -6.35 -3.72 13.57
CA GLY A 115 -7.41 -4.26 12.73
C GLY A 115 -8.74 -3.54 12.87
N PHE A 116 -9.77 -4.12 12.27
CA PHE A 116 -11.15 -3.65 12.35
C PHE A 116 -12.15 -4.80 12.22
N GLN A 117 -13.42 -4.51 12.52
CA GLN A 117 -14.55 -5.40 12.24
C GLN A 117 -15.20 -5.00 10.93
N LEU A 118 -15.15 -5.88 9.93
CA LEU A 118 -15.94 -5.78 8.72
C LEU A 118 -17.36 -6.26 9.04
N VAL A 119 -18.33 -5.36 8.92
CA VAL A 119 -19.76 -5.66 9.12
C VAL A 119 -20.46 -5.58 7.78
N VAL A 120 -21.17 -6.64 7.43
CA VAL A 120 -21.91 -6.75 6.17
C VAL A 120 -23.34 -7.15 6.49
N TYR A 121 -24.31 -6.34 6.05
CA TYR A 121 -25.71 -6.51 6.42
C TYR A 121 -26.67 -6.13 5.29
N THR A 122 -27.87 -6.71 5.31
CA THR A 122 -28.96 -6.31 4.41
C THR A 122 -29.62 -5.04 4.93
N VAL A 123 -29.78 -4.03 4.07
CA VAL A 123 -30.31 -2.71 4.46
C VAL A 123 -31.77 -2.80 4.93
N ASP A 124 -32.53 -3.75 4.38
CA ASP A 124 -33.93 -4.02 4.72
C ASP A 124 -34.11 -5.05 5.86
N GLY A 125 -33.01 -5.56 6.42
CA GLY A 125 -33.03 -6.60 7.45
C GLY A 125 -33.47 -7.98 6.96
N SER A 126 -33.64 -8.16 5.64
CA SER A 126 -34.05 -9.45 5.07
C SER A 126 -32.97 -10.52 5.30
N LYS A 127 -33.43 -11.75 5.55
CA LYS A 127 -32.55 -12.93 5.57
C LYS A 127 -32.60 -13.53 4.18
N LEU A 128 -31.52 -13.41 3.43
CA LEU A 128 -31.44 -14.00 2.11
C LEU A 128 -31.01 -15.47 2.21
N PRO A 129 -31.58 -16.36 1.37
CA PRO A 129 -31.11 -17.72 1.25
C PRO A 129 -29.64 -17.75 0.81
N PRO A 130 -28.96 -18.90 0.93
CA PRO A 130 -27.64 -19.08 0.35
C PRO A 130 -27.62 -18.57 -1.09
N SER A 131 -26.73 -17.62 -1.35
CA SER A 131 -26.64 -16.92 -2.64
C SER A 131 -25.18 -16.88 -3.11
N ALA A 132 -24.96 -16.35 -4.31
CA ALA A 132 -23.61 -16.15 -4.83
C ALA A 132 -22.77 -15.32 -3.85
N PRO A 133 -21.47 -15.61 -3.71
CA PRO A 133 -20.59 -14.86 -2.82
C PRO A 133 -20.61 -13.37 -3.18
N ILE A 134 -20.59 -12.54 -2.14
CA ILE A 134 -20.50 -11.09 -2.22
C ILE A 134 -19.07 -10.68 -1.86
N THR A 135 -18.46 -9.78 -2.62
CA THR A 135 -17.07 -9.39 -2.39
C THR A 135 -17.02 -8.05 -1.66
N ALA A 136 -16.54 -8.06 -0.43
CA ALA A 136 -16.14 -6.84 0.27
C ALA A 136 -14.72 -6.46 -0.15
N ALA A 137 -14.47 -5.17 -0.37
CA ALA A 137 -13.14 -4.61 -0.53
C ALA A 137 -12.94 -3.46 0.46
N TRP A 138 -11.71 -3.28 0.91
CA TRP A 138 -11.35 -2.21 1.83
C TRP A 138 -10.01 -1.57 1.49
N GLN A 139 -9.88 -0.32 1.94
CA GLN A 139 -8.66 0.47 1.89
C GLN A 139 -8.43 1.06 3.27
N VAL A 140 -7.18 1.04 3.72
CA VAL A 140 -6.75 1.53 5.03
C VAL A 140 -5.65 2.56 4.83
N MET A 141 -5.79 3.70 5.50
CA MET A 141 -4.87 4.84 5.41
C MET A 141 -4.58 5.36 6.81
N GLY A 142 -3.31 5.42 7.21
CA GLY A 142 -2.92 5.98 8.49
C GLY A 142 -1.42 5.98 8.72
N SER A 143 -1.02 6.25 9.96
CA SER A 143 0.37 6.29 10.42
C SER A 143 0.55 5.50 11.69
#